data_AF-A0AAQ6IA52-F1
#
_entry.id   AF-A0AAQ6IA52-F1
#
_cell.length_a   1.000
_cell.length_b   1.000
_cell.length_c   1.000
_cell.angle_alpha   90.00
_cell.angle_beta   90.00
_cell.angle_gamma   90.00
#
_symmetry.space_group_name_H-M   'P 1'
#
loop_
_entity.id
_entity.type
_entity.pdbx_description
1 polymer ?
#
loop_
_entity_poly.entity_id
_entity_poly.type
_entity_poly.pdbx_seq_one_letter_code
_entity_poly.pdbx_strand_id
1 'polypeptide(L)'
;MADALAKIPDVEIDPEGTFKYILVRVKVKDGDVQKDIVRGTKSAEYHNHIFDKVNPAMEALGMECKCLGGGKIEHNSHEKKIRVFGESTAYGKADHSVSVEKLKSVFSGYEITWSDDKK
;
A
#
# COMPACT_ATOMS: atom_id res chain seq x y z
N MET A 1 19.66 10.39 -5.73
CA MET A 1 19.01 9.84 -4.51
C MET A 1 17.50 10.10 -4.46
N ALA A 2 16.99 11.30 -4.79
CA ALA A 2 15.53 11.53 -4.91
C ALA A 2 14.86 10.77 -6.07
N ASP A 3 15.59 10.52 -7.17
CA ASP A 3 15.09 9.85 -8.37
C ASP A 3 14.62 8.40 -8.11
N ALA A 4 15.25 7.70 -7.17
CA ALA A 4 14.90 6.31 -6.88
C ALA A 4 13.51 6.21 -6.24
N LEU A 5 13.11 7.17 -5.39
CA LEU A 5 11.74 7.26 -4.85
C LEU A 5 10.70 7.61 -5.92
N ALA A 6 11.09 8.36 -6.95
CA ALA A 6 10.22 8.67 -8.08
C ALA A 6 9.95 7.45 -8.96
N LYS A 7 10.91 6.52 -9.06
CA LYS A 7 10.73 5.24 -9.79
C LYS A 7 9.82 4.25 -9.07
N ILE A 8 9.64 4.42 -7.76
CA ILE A 8 8.79 3.53 -6.96
C ILE A 8 7.33 4.01 -7.08
N PRO A 9 6.42 3.16 -7.59
CA PRO A 9 5.01 3.55 -7.69
C PRO A 9 4.43 3.78 -6.30
N ASP A 10 3.66 4.86 -6.13
CA ASP A 10 2.98 5.16 -4.87
C ASP A 10 1.98 4.08 -4.47
N VAL A 11 1.33 3.47 -5.47
CA VAL A 11 0.32 2.45 -5.29
C VAL A 11 0.60 1.32 -6.27
N GLU A 12 0.66 0.10 -5.76
CA GLU A 12 0.72 -1.11 -6.57
C GLU A 12 -0.27 -2.10 -5.98
N ILE A 13 -1.39 -2.28 -6.68
CA ILE A 13 -2.48 -3.14 -6.26
C ILE A 13 -2.98 -3.97 -7.45
N ASP A 14 -3.54 -5.14 -7.17
CA ASP A 14 -4.19 -5.96 -8.20
C ASP A 14 -5.38 -5.20 -8.83
N PRO A 15 -5.64 -5.37 -10.14
CA PRO A 15 -6.66 -4.63 -10.87
C PRO A 15 -8.09 -5.04 -10.50
N GLU A 16 -8.29 -6.18 -9.83
CA GLU A 16 -9.62 -6.62 -9.42
C GLU A 16 -9.65 -7.63 -8.26
N GLY A 17 -10.76 -7.60 -7.53
CA GLY A 17 -11.15 -8.42 -6.39
C GLY A 17 -10.59 -7.97 -5.04
N THR A 18 -10.72 -8.85 -4.05
CA THR A 18 -10.41 -8.52 -2.64
C THR A 18 -9.11 -9.14 -2.20
N PHE A 19 -8.19 -8.32 -1.69
CA PHE A 19 -6.86 -8.74 -1.27
C PHE A 19 -6.35 -7.92 -0.08
N LYS A 20 -5.29 -8.42 0.54
CA LYS A 20 -4.63 -7.74 1.66
C LYS A 20 -3.67 -6.68 1.12
N TYR A 21 -3.55 -5.59 1.85
CA TYR A 21 -2.62 -4.52 1.53
C TYR A 21 -1.88 -4.05 2.78
N ILE A 22 -0.68 -3.52 2.57
CA ILE A 22 0.12 -2.87 3.60
C ILE A 22 0.43 -1.42 3.21
N LEU A 23 0.50 -0.57 4.21
CA LEU A 23 1.03 0.78 4.10
C LEU A 23 2.47 0.76 4.60
N VAL A 24 3.42 1.08 3.72
CA VAL A 24 4.85 1.05 4.03
C VAL A 24 5.41 2.45 3.84
N ARG A 25 6.06 2.98 4.87
CA ARG A 25 6.85 4.21 4.76
C ARG A 25 8.24 3.87 4.32
N VAL A 26 8.64 4.40 3.18
CA VAL A 26 9.95 4.22 2.59
C VAL A 26 10.75 5.48 2.84
N LYS A 27 11.93 5.34 3.43
CA LYS A 27 12.86 6.45 3.65
C LYS A 27 14.18 6.17 2.94
N VAL A 28 14.79 7.18 2.34
CA VAL A 28 16.14 7.02 1.76
C VAL A 28 17.17 6.97 2.90
N LYS A 29 18.07 5.97 2.94
CA LYS A 29 19.10 5.86 4.00
C LYS A 29 20.00 7.11 4.06
N ASP A 30 20.25 7.72 2.90
CA ASP A 30 21.13 8.88 2.73
C ASP A 30 20.37 10.23 2.66
N GLY A 31 19.11 10.28 3.10
CA GLY A 31 18.32 11.50 2.99
C GLY A 31 17.18 11.62 4.01
N ASP A 32 16.61 12.82 4.09
CA ASP A 32 15.43 13.06 4.93
C ASP A 32 14.11 12.81 4.19
N VAL A 33 14.18 12.45 2.90
CA VAL A 33 12.99 12.20 2.10
C VAL A 33 12.39 10.85 2.46
N GLN A 34 11.13 10.89 2.88
CA GLN A 34 10.29 9.73 3.10
C GLN A 34 9.06 9.78 2.19
N LYS A 35 8.57 8.61 1.80
CA LYS A 35 7.41 8.43 0.95
C LYS A 35 6.62 7.24 1.45
N ASP A 36 5.33 7.45 1.63
CA ASP A 36 4.41 6.35 1.93
C ASP A 36 4.05 5.62 0.63
N ILE A 37 3.98 4.29 0.66
CA ILE A 37 3.56 3.50 -0.49
C ILE A 37 2.51 2.48 -0.06
N VAL A 38 1.57 2.23 -0.95
CA VAL A 38 0.51 1.24 -0.79
C VAL A 38 0.90 0.04 -1.64
N ARG A 39 0.95 -1.13 -1.03
CA ARG A 39 1.24 -2.40 -1.70
C ARG A 39 0.17 -3.41 -1.35
N GLY A 40 -0.49 -3.96 -2.36
CA GLY A 40 -1.53 -4.97 -2.19
C GLY A 40 -1.48 -5.98 -3.31
N THR A 41 -1.64 -7.27 -3.00
CA THR A 41 -1.76 -8.28 -4.05
C THR A 41 -2.59 -9.47 -3.59
N LYS A 42 -3.38 -10.03 -4.50
CA LYS A 42 -4.13 -11.28 -4.28
C LYS A 42 -3.23 -12.48 -4.05
N SER A 43 -2.04 -12.49 -4.65
CA SER A 43 -1.10 -13.59 -4.50
C SER A 43 -0.48 -13.65 -3.10
N ALA A 44 -0.57 -12.58 -2.31
CA ALA A 44 -0.10 -12.58 -0.94
C ALA A 44 -1.21 -13.02 0.00
N GLU A 45 -1.05 -14.22 0.56
CA GLU A 45 -1.94 -14.71 1.61
C GLU A 45 -1.85 -13.89 2.90
N TYR A 46 -0.72 -13.22 3.18
CA TYR A 46 -0.50 -12.45 4.39
C TYR A 46 0.19 -11.11 4.11
N HIS A 47 -0.05 -10.13 4.98
CA HIS A 47 0.63 -8.83 4.95
C HIS A 47 2.15 -8.96 4.96
N ASN A 48 2.66 -9.92 5.73
CA ASN A 48 4.09 -10.19 5.83
C ASN A 48 4.70 -10.58 4.48
N HIS A 49 3.99 -11.35 3.64
CA HIS A 49 4.52 -11.75 2.32
C HIS A 49 4.71 -10.55 1.40
N ILE A 50 3.84 -9.53 1.51
CA ILE A 50 3.97 -8.29 0.74
C ILE A 50 5.20 -7.52 1.25
N PHE A 51 5.32 -7.39 2.57
CA PHE A 51 6.44 -6.66 3.18
C PHE A 51 7.79 -7.34 2.91
N ASP A 52 7.85 -8.67 3.00
CA ASP A 52 9.05 -9.48 2.77
C ASP A 52 9.54 -9.42 1.31
N LYS A 53 8.64 -9.16 0.35
CA LYS A 53 9.03 -8.87 -1.04
C LYS A 53 9.49 -7.43 -1.24
N VAL A 54 8.81 -6.48 -0.61
CA VAL A 54 9.06 -5.04 -0.79
C VAL A 54 10.35 -4.63 -0.09
N ASN A 55 10.56 -5.05 1.16
CA ASN A 55 11.71 -4.66 1.96
C ASN A 55 13.07 -4.91 1.27
N PRO A 56 13.41 -6.13 0.79
CA PRO A 56 14.69 -6.38 0.13
C PRO A 56 14.84 -5.62 -1.19
N ALA A 57 13.75 -5.44 -1.96
CA ALA A 57 13.79 -4.66 -3.20
C ALA A 57 14.19 -3.19 -2.94
N MET A 58 13.74 -2.65 -1.81
CA MET A 58 13.96 -1.27 -1.41
C MET A 58 15.30 -1.10 -0.71
N GLU A 59 15.71 -2.07 0.10
CA GLU A 59 17.06 -2.10 0.66
C GLU A 59 18.14 -2.22 -0.41
N ALA A 60 17.88 -2.99 -1.49
CA ALA A 60 18.76 -3.06 -2.66
C ALA A 60 18.91 -1.70 -3.37
N LEU A 61 17.90 -0.83 -3.25
CA LEU A 61 17.93 0.56 -3.73
C LEU A 61 18.53 1.55 -2.71
N GLY A 62 18.97 1.07 -1.53
CA GLY A 62 19.50 1.91 -0.46
C GLY A 62 18.42 2.64 0.35
N MET A 63 17.22 2.07 0.45
CA MET A 63 16.10 2.64 1.20
C MET A 63 15.71 1.76 2.38
N GLU A 64 15.15 2.37 3.42
CA GLU A 64 14.53 1.69 4.55
C GLU A 64 13.02 1.64 4.39
N CYS A 65 12.44 0.47 4.61
CA CYS A 65 11.00 0.28 4.64
C CYS A 65 10.51 0.09 6.07
N LYS A 66 9.48 0.84 6.44
CA LYS A 66 8.79 0.70 7.72
C LYS A 66 7.33 0.40 7.48
N CYS A 67 6.88 -0.79 7.87
CA CYS A 67 5.46 -1.12 7.84
C CYS A 67 4.73 -0.24 8.86
N LEU A 68 3.80 0.59 8.39
CA LEU A 68 2.95 1.44 9.23
C LEU A 68 1.65 0.72 9.65
N GLY A 69 1.32 -0.39 8.98
CA GLY A 69 0.13 -1.18 9.23
C GLY A 69 -0.37 -1.86 7.96
N GLY A 70 -1.54 -2.48 8.04
CA GLY A 70 -2.23 -2.95 6.83
C GLY A 70 -3.74 -3.04 6.99
N GLY A 71 -4.37 -3.60 5.97
CA GLY A 71 -5.81 -3.85 5.91
C GLY A 71 -6.15 -4.70 4.69
N LYS A 72 -7.37 -4.53 4.18
CA LYS A 72 -7.86 -5.13 2.94
C LYS A 72 -8.27 -4.04 1.97
N ILE A 73 -8.04 -4.33 0.69
CA ILE A 73 -8.54 -3.54 -0.43
C ILE A 73 -9.44 -4.47 -1.23
N GLU A 74 -10.65 -4.00 -1.49
CA GLU A 74 -11.55 -4.56 -2.48
C GLU A 74 -11.55 -3.65 -3.69
N HIS A 75 -11.05 -4.16 -4.81
CA HIS A 75 -11.00 -3.45 -6.07
C HIS A 75 -12.03 -4.02 -7.02
N ASN A 76 -13.10 -3.28 -7.28
CA ASN A 76 -14.11 -3.62 -8.26
C ASN A 76 -13.87 -2.84 -9.56
N SER A 77 -13.15 -3.46 -10.51
CA SER A 77 -12.90 -2.85 -11.83
C SER A 77 -14.19 -2.60 -12.61
N HIS A 78 -15.20 -3.47 -12.45
CA HIS A 78 -16.51 -3.34 -13.09
C HIS A 78 -17.26 -2.05 -12.69
N GLU A 79 -17.36 -1.79 -11.38
CA GLU A 79 -18.04 -0.58 -10.87
C GLU A 79 -17.11 0.62 -10.75
N LYS A 80 -15.81 0.43 -11.05
CA LYS A 80 -14.74 1.38 -10.74
C LYS A 80 -14.77 1.85 -9.29
N LYS A 81 -14.95 0.91 -8.36
CA LYS A 81 -14.98 1.19 -6.91
C LYS A 81 -13.81 0.52 -6.22
N ILE A 82 -13.15 1.24 -5.33
CA ILE A 82 -12.11 0.70 -4.46
C ILE A 82 -12.53 0.94 -3.02
N ARG A 83 -12.62 -0.14 -2.24
CA ARG A 83 -12.98 -0.06 -0.82
C ARG A 83 -11.82 -0.54 0.03
N VAL A 84 -11.35 0.33 0.92
CA VAL A 84 -10.26 0.03 1.85
C VAL A 84 -10.84 -0.19 3.25
N PHE A 85 -10.61 -1.35 3.87
CA PHE A 85 -11.23 -1.68 5.16
C PHE A 85 -10.46 -2.74 5.93
N GLY A 86 -10.84 -2.95 7.19
CA GLY A 86 -10.21 -3.93 8.08
C GLY A 86 -8.78 -3.55 8.49
N GLU A 87 -8.11 -4.46 9.19
CA GLU A 87 -6.77 -4.23 9.75
C GLU A 87 -5.84 -5.41 9.48
N SER A 88 -4.53 -5.20 9.58
CA SER A 88 -3.56 -6.29 9.58
C SER A 88 -3.49 -6.94 10.96
N THR A 89 -3.62 -8.25 11.03
CA THR A 89 -3.39 -9.01 12.27
C THR A 89 -1.93 -8.94 12.73
N ALA A 90 -0.99 -8.80 11.79
CA ALA A 90 0.45 -8.77 12.10
C ALA A 90 0.96 -7.37 12.44
N TYR A 91 0.50 -6.34 11.71
CA TYR A 91 1.02 -4.97 11.82
C TYR A 91 0.02 -3.97 12.40
N GLY A 92 -1.21 -4.40 12.70
CA GLY A 92 -2.30 -3.52 13.10
C GLY A 92 -2.93 -2.76 11.93
N LYS A 93 -3.73 -1.76 12.28
CA LYS A 93 -4.50 -0.96 11.34
C LYS A 93 -3.61 0.09 10.68
N ALA A 94 -3.56 0.08 9.34
CA ALA A 94 -2.94 1.15 8.56
C ALA A 94 -3.77 2.44 8.57
N ASP A 95 -3.12 3.54 8.22
CA ASP A 95 -3.81 4.79 7.92
C ASP A 95 -4.53 4.69 6.57
N HIS A 96 -5.81 4.27 6.62
CA HIS A 96 -6.62 4.10 5.43
C HIS A 96 -6.83 5.41 4.68
N SER A 97 -6.88 6.54 5.40
CA SER A 97 -7.02 7.87 4.80
C SER A 97 -5.86 8.14 3.83
N VAL A 98 -4.62 7.97 4.30
CA VAL A 98 -3.41 8.11 3.47
C VAL A 98 -3.42 7.14 2.29
N SER A 99 -3.86 5.91 2.53
CA SER A 99 -3.95 4.88 1.50
C SER A 99 -4.92 5.28 0.38
N VAL A 100 -6.09 5.80 0.75
CA VAL A 100 -7.13 6.28 -0.17
C VAL A 100 -6.69 7.50 -0.94
N GLU A 101 -6.00 8.46 -0.33
CA GLU A 101 -5.48 9.62 -1.04
C GLU A 101 -4.50 9.20 -2.14
N LYS A 102 -3.61 8.24 -1.86
CA LYS A 102 -2.69 7.70 -2.86
C LYS A 102 -3.42 6.95 -3.95
N LEU A 103 -4.38 6.12 -3.57
CA LEU A 103 -5.23 5.41 -4.52
C LEU A 103 -5.98 6.39 -5.42
N LYS A 104 -6.50 7.51 -4.89
CA LYS A 104 -7.24 8.53 -5.68
C LYS A 104 -6.35 9.23 -6.69
N SER A 105 -5.09 9.49 -6.31
CA SER A 105 -4.09 10.07 -7.22
C SER A 105 -3.74 9.14 -8.39
N VAL A 106 -3.79 7.82 -8.20
CA VAL A 106 -3.47 6.84 -9.26
C VAL A 106 -4.72 6.42 -10.04
N PHE A 107 -5.82 6.17 -9.36
CA PHE A 107 -7.11 5.75 -9.91
C PHE A 107 -8.06 6.94 -10.02
N SER A 108 -7.64 7.97 -10.77
CA SER A 108 -8.43 9.18 -11.02
C SER A 108 -9.68 8.83 -11.84
N GLY A 109 -10.81 8.62 -11.18
CA GLY A 109 -12.06 8.17 -11.79
C GLY A 109 -12.69 6.93 -11.15
N TYR A 110 -12.01 6.34 -10.15
CA TYR A 110 -12.59 5.34 -9.28
C TYR A 110 -13.20 5.98 -8.04
N GLU A 111 -14.28 5.41 -7.54
CA GLU A 111 -14.87 5.78 -6.26
C GLU A 111 -14.13 5.04 -5.15
N ILE A 112 -13.22 5.76 -4.49
CA ILE A 112 -12.33 5.18 -3.47
C ILE A 112 -12.82 5.60 -2.10
N THR A 113 -13.27 4.63 -1.33
CA THR A 113 -13.80 4.80 0.03
C THR A 113 -12.98 3.99 1.01
N TRP A 114 -12.92 4.45 2.26
CA TRP A 114 -12.40 3.64 3.34
C TRP A 114 -13.43 3.50 4.45
N SER A 115 -13.28 2.44 5.23
CA SER A 115 -14.12 2.18 6.40
C SER A 115 -13.28 1.56 7.50
N ASP A 116 -13.54 1.96 8.73
CA ASP A 116 -13.00 1.29 9.93
C ASP A 116 -13.69 -0.05 10.24
N ASP A 117 -14.62 -0.45 9.40
CA ASP A 117 -15.45 -1.61 9.63
C ASP A 117 -14.62 -2.92 9.49
N LYS A 118 -14.83 -3.83 10.44
CA LYS A 118 -14.17 -5.15 10.50
C LYS A 118 -14.98 -6.26 9.80
N LYS A 119 -16.15 -5.95 9.24
CA LYS A 119 -17.18 -6.95 8.92
C LYS A 119 -17.34 -7.24 7.43
#